data_AF-A0A2N2SK48-F1
#
_entry.id   AF-A0A2N2SK48-F1
#
_cell.length_a   1.000
_cell.length_b   1.000
_cell.length_c   1.000
_cell.angle_alpha   90.00
_cell.angle_beta   90.00
_cell.angle_gamma   90.00
#
_symmetry.space_group_name_H-M   'P 1'
#
loop_
_entity.id
_entity.type
_entity.pdbx_description
1 polymer ?
#
loop_
_entity_poly.entity_id
_entity_poly.type
_entity_poly.pdbx_seq_one_letter_code
_entity_poly.pdbx_strand_id
1 'polypeptide(L)'
;MRGGTITIGSQGFDASLTDYTGILARAVAVNGPVRANQLNVVTGANQIEAGGQGAAPTAGSGPAPSFALDVSQLGGMYAGKITLLATEAGVGVRNAGGVQAGSGGLTLSSSGDLNNTGTIASQGDAQIDTTGRFDNSGSLAAAGHVQVNPTAGLNNSGQIQSSGSLSVQTSGNISNSGSMSAGQNTILNARDIGNTGQISAGADAQINASGQLDNSGAISAANNLNLNAAQVNNSGQLNAGNLLQLNSASRFDNAGAIVVSGSVQVQAPQGIGNTGAIMSEHSVVLDTSADIQNEGLILADGAVQLQAGGAVDNSGSISGDTGVSLDGATTFTNSGQIFSGADHTINASEYIANSGLGVADGDLRWHSTQRIDNNGQVYAGGQLQMLTGQAIDNQGLIAAHGQVD
;
A
#
# COMPACT_ATOMS: atom_id res chain seq x y z
N MET A 1 27.67 32.48 -1.55
CA MET A 1 26.96 32.35 -2.84
C MET A 1 25.57 32.99 -2.70
N ARG A 2 25.32 34.13 -3.36
CA ARG A 2 24.07 34.91 -3.15
C ARG A 2 23.26 35.16 -4.43
N GLY A 3 23.82 34.86 -5.60
CA GLY A 3 23.19 35.07 -6.91
C GLY A 3 23.96 34.33 -8.00
N GLY A 4 23.47 34.41 -9.23
CA GLY A 4 24.12 33.83 -10.41
C GLY A 4 23.64 32.42 -10.77
N THR A 5 23.61 32.16 -12.08
CA THR A 5 23.28 30.86 -12.67
C THR A 5 24.52 30.32 -13.37
N ILE A 6 24.86 29.05 -13.12
CA ILE A 6 25.81 28.32 -13.97
C ILE A 6 25.01 27.58 -15.04
N THR A 7 25.41 27.75 -16.30
CA THR A 7 24.83 27.01 -17.42
C THR A 7 25.88 26.08 -18.01
N ILE A 8 25.63 24.77 -17.94
CA ILE A 8 26.38 23.78 -18.71
C ILE A 8 25.75 23.71 -20.09
N GLY A 9 26.47 24.18 -21.11
CA GLY A 9 26.02 24.19 -22.49
C GLY A 9 25.96 22.80 -23.12
N SER A 10 25.53 22.73 -24.39
CA SER A 10 25.34 21.49 -25.13
C SER A 10 26.60 20.63 -25.28
N GLN A 11 27.78 21.24 -25.23
CA GLN A 11 29.07 20.52 -25.26
C GLN A 11 29.37 19.77 -23.95
N GLY A 12 28.63 20.06 -22.88
CA GLY A 12 28.79 19.42 -21.58
C GLY A 12 29.97 19.97 -20.77
N PHE A 13 30.30 19.22 -19.72
CA PHE A 13 31.41 19.48 -18.81
C PHE A 13 32.01 18.13 -18.38
N ASP A 14 33.25 17.86 -18.79
CA ASP A 14 33.94 16.60 -18.47
C ASP A 14 35.01 16.83 -17.40
N ALA A 15 34.76 16.26 -16.23
CA ALA A 15 35.64 16.26 -15.07
C ALA A 15 35.95 14.82 -14.60
N SER A 16 35.84 13.84 -15.52
CA SER A 16 36.11 12.41 -15.24
C SER A 16 37.54 12.10 -14.81
N LEU A 17 38.49 13.01 -15.05
CA LEU A 17 39.89 12.90 -14.60
C LEU A 17 40.12 13.49 -13.21
N THR A 18 39.09 14.06 -12.58
CA THR A 18 39.18 14.61 -11.22
C THR A 18 38.50 13.67 -10.24
N ASP A 19 39.07 13.53 -9.04
CA ASP A 19 38.47 12.71 -7.99
C ASP A 19 37.13 13.30 -7.50
N TYR A 20 37.07 14.64 -7.45
CA TYR A 20 35.94 15.40 -6.94
C TYR A 20 35.64 16.61 -7.83
N THR A 21 34.36 16.82 -8.11
CA THR A 21 33.83 17.95 -8.86
C THR A 21 32.71 18.62 -8.08
N GLY A 22 32.84 19.93 -7.81
CA GLY A 22 31.82 20.75 -7.18
C GLY A 22 31.20 21.76 -8.15
N ILE A 23 29.88 21.81 -8.26
CA ILE A 23 29.15 22.88 -8.96
C ILE A 23 28.36 23.68 -7.92
N LEU A 24 28.72 24.95 -7.76
CA LEU A 24 28.31 25.80 -6.67
C LEU A 24 27.71 27.08 -7.26
N ALA A 25 26.39 27.15 -7.42
CA ALA A 25 25.70 28.35 -7.94
C ALA A 25 24.32 28.54 -7.31
N ARG A 26 23.74 29.75 -7.33
CA ARG A 26 22.36 29.91 -6.82
C ARG A 26 21.37 29.09 -7.66
N ALA A 27 21.60 29.01 -8.96
CA ALA A 27 20.90 28.11 -9.86
C ALA A 27 21.86 27.42 -10.83
N VAL A 28 21.52 26.21 -11.26
CA VAL A 28 22.27 25.46 -12.27
C VAL A 28 21.34 24.99 -13.37
N ALA A 29 21.68 25.31 -14.62
CA ALA A 29 21.01 24.78 -15.81
C ALA A 29 21.96 23.80 -16.53
N VAL A 30 21.52 22.55 -16.71
CA VAL A 30 22.29 21.49 -17.36
C VAL A 30 21.66 21.18 -18.71
N ASN A 31 22.30 21.64 -19.79
CA ASN A 31 21.84 21.47 -21.17
C ASN A 31 22.74 20.56 -22.02
N GLY A 32 23.77 20.00 -21.41
CA GLY A 32 24.65 18.98 -21.97
C GLY A 32 25.17 18.06 -20.86
N PRO A 33 25.97 17.04 -21.18
CA PRO A 33 26.40 16.04 -20.22
C PRO A 33 27.46 16.58 -19.26
N VAL A 34 27.25 16.39 -17.95
CA VAL A 34 28.25 16.54 -16.90
C VAL A 34 28.78 15.16 -16.55
N ARG A 35 30.10 14.94 -16.63
CA ARG A 35 30.75 13.67 -16.28
C ARG A 35 31.78 13.88 -15.18
N ALA A 36 31.74 13.08 -14.11
CA ALA A 36 32.67 13.19 -12.99
C ALA A 36 32.87 11.83 -12.28
N ASN A 37 33.88 11.70 -11.42
CA ASN A 37 33.95 10.54 -10.50
C ASN A 37 33.01 10.75 -9.30
N GLN A 38 33.13 11.88 -8.61
CA GLN A 38 32.20 12.33 -7.59
C GLN A 38 31.70 13.73 -7.94
N LEU A 39 30.38 13.89 -8.00
CA LEU A 39 29.75 15.16 -8.33
C LEU A 39 28.94 15.67 -7.12
N ASN A 40 29.29 16.86 -6.64
CA ASN A 40 28.53 17.60 -5.64
C ASN A 40 27.97 18.88 -6.27
N VAL A 41 26.64 19.01 -6.33
CA VAL A 41 25.97 20.20 -6.85
C VAL A 41 25.20 20.85 -5.72
N VAL A 42 25.62 22.06 -5.33
CA VAL A 42 24.93 22.84 -4.31
C VAL A 42 24.30 24.06 -4.97
N THR A 43 22.98 24.15 -4.84
CA THR A 43 22.15 25.22 -5.37
C THR A 43 21.37 25.95 -4.29
N GLY A 44 20.90 27.15 -4.64
CA GLY A 44 20.31 28.10 -3.71
C GLY A 44 21.32 29.10 -3.13
N ALA A 45 20.80 30.07 -2.39
CA ALA A 45 21.62 31.04 -1.68
C ALA A 45 22.24 30.40 -0.44
N ASN A 46 23.57 30.24 -0.47
CA ASN A 46 24.32 29.54 0.56
C ASN A 46 25.57 30.30 1.01
N GLN A 47 25.87 30.25 2.30
CA GLN A 47 27.22 30.43 2.83
C GLN A 47 27.94 29.08 2.73
N ILE A 48 29.03 29.04 1.96
CA ILE A 48 29.80 27.82 1.71
C ILE A 48 31.05 27.86 2.58
N GLU A 49 31.33 26.77 3.29
CA GLU A 49 32.52 26.65 4.13
C GLU A 49 33.80 26.62 3.28
N ALA A 50 34.91 27.08 3.87
CA ALA A 50 36.22 27.00 3.24
C ALA A 50 36.60 25.51 3.06
N GLY A 51 36.64 25.04 1.81
CA GLY A 51 36.80 23.63 1.47
C GLY A 51 35.61 23.01 0.73
N GLY A 52 34.46 23.70 0.64
CA GLY A 52 33.34 23.34 -0.24
C GLY A 52 32.52 22.12 0.19
N GLN A 53 32.69 21.64 1.42
CA GLN A 53 32.05 20.43 1.96
C GLN A 53 30.76 20.72 2.77
N GLY A 54 30.48 22.00 3.08
CA GLY A 54 29.33 22.42 3.88
C GLY A 54 28.63 23.64 3.27
N ALA A 55 27.29 23.64 3.30
CA ALA A 55 26.46 24.74 2.82
C ALA A 55 25.40 25.10 3.87
N ALA A 56 25.42 26.35 4.33
CA ALA A 56 24.40 26.90 5.21
C ALA A 56 23.50 27.86 4.41
N PRO A 57 22.16 27.69 4.40
CA PRO A 57 21.26 28.59 3.71
C PRO A 57 21.45 30.05 4.15
N THR A 58 21.39 30.99 3.21
CA THR A 58 21.46 32.44 3.47
C THR A 58 20.48 33.18 2.59
N ALA A 59 20.32 34.49 2.78
CA ALA A 59 19.46 35.30 1.94
C ALA A 59 20.03 35.44 0.51
N GLY A 60 19.18 35.16 -0.48
CA GLY A 60 19.47 35.39 -1.89
C GLY A 60 19.43 36.88 -2.26
N SER A 61 20.05 37.23 -3.39
CA SER A 61 20.06 38.57 -3.95
C SER A 61 19.26 38.62 -5.26
N GLY A 62 18.27 39.51 -5.33
CA GLY A 62 17.36 39.60 -6.47
C GLY A 62 16.29 38.49 -6.50
N PRO A 63 15.48 38.42 -7.58
CA PRO A 63 14.39 37.47 -7.68
C PRO A 63 14.89 36.01 -7.54
N ALA A 64 14.05 35.15 -6.98
CA ALA A 64 14.32 33.72 -6.89
C ALA A 64 14.40 33.10 -8.30
N PRO A 65 15.33 32.17 -8.55
CA PRO A 65 15.32 31.37 -9.77
C PRO A 65 14.02 30.58 -9.92
N SER A 66 13.67 30.19 -11.15
CA SER A 66 12.55 29.26 -11.38
C SER A 66 12.84 27.87 -10.84
N PHE A 67 14.08 27.41 -10.99
CA PHE A 67 14.58 26.14 -10.47
C PHE A 67 15.97 26.35 -9.89
N ALA A 68 16.24 25.64 -8.80
CA ALA A 68 17.55 25.60 -8.19
C ALA A 68 18.49 24.75 -9.06
N LEU A 69 17.96 23.64 -9.58
CA LEU A 69 18.62 22.79 -10.57
C LEU A 69 17.62 22.43 -11.67
N ASP A 70 18.02 22.67 -12.91
CA ASP A 70 17.24 22.37 -14.09
C ASP A 70 18.05 21.53 -15.08
N VAL A 71 17.75 20.23 -15.16
CA VAL A 71 18.34 19.31 -16.14
C VAL A 71 17.37 19.19 -17.31
N SER A 72 17.76 19.70 -18.47
CA SER A 72 16.92 19.59 -19.67
C SER A 72 17.01 18.20 -20.32
N GLN A 73 16.15 17.92 -21.30
CA GLN A 73 16.13 16.64 -22.02
C GLN A 73 17.45 16.28 -22.72
N LEU A 74 18.24 17.28 -23.10
CA LEU A 74 19.57 17.10 -23.70
C LEU A 74 20.69 17.12 -22.65
N GLY A 75 20.36 17.51 -21.41
CA GLY A 75 21.27 17.54 -20.29
C GLY A 75 21.39 16.18 -19.60
N GLY A 76 22.46 16.04 -18.83
CA GLY A 76 22.53 14.98 -17.83
C GLY A 76 23.73 15.11 -16.92
N MET A 77 23.67 14.45 -15.78
CA MET A 77 24.74 14.37 -14.80
C MET A 77 25.07 12.90 -14.56
N TYR A 78 26.32 12.52 -14.80
CA TYR A 78 26.79 11.13 -14.77
C TYR A 78 28.04 11.06 -13.90
N ALA A 79 27.95 10.38 -12.75
CA ALA A 79 29.11 10.22 -11.89
C ALA A 79 29.10 8.91 -11.09
N GLY A 80 30.24 8.50 -10.56
CA GLY A 80 30.32 7.35 -9.63
C GLY A 80 29.50 7.56 -8.36
N LYS A 81 29.44 8.80 -7.86
CA LYS A 81 28.57 9.28 -6.77
C LYS A 81 28.01 10.65 -7.12
N ILE A 82 26.73 10.88 -6.83
CA ILE A 82 26.08 12.19 -7.01
C ILE A 82 25.47 12.66 -5.68
N THR A 83 25.78 13.89 -5.29
CA THR A 83 25.10 14.61 -4.21
C THR A 83 24.56 15.93 -4.75
N LEU A 84 23.26 16.14 -4.64
CA LEU A 84 22.56 17.35 -5.08
C LEU A 84 21.89 17.97 -3.86
N LEU A 85 22.15 19.25 -3.61
CA LEU A 85 21.61 19.99 -2.48
C LEU A 85 21.04 21.33 -2.96
N ALA A 86 19.72 21.41 -3.10
CA ALA A 86 19.00 22.63 -3.44
C ALA A 86 18.38 23.25 -2.18
N THR A 87 18.99 24.31 -1.65
CA THR A 87 18.65 24.80 -0.30
C THR A 87 17.63 25.93 -0.25
N GLU A 88 17.37 26.61 -1.37
CA GLU A 88 16.50 27.79 -1.39
C GLU A 88 15.03 27.38 -1.28
N ALA A 89 14.37 27.82 -0.21
CA ALA A 89 13.00 27.43 0.11
C ALA A 89 12.02 27.77 -1.02
N GLY A 90 11.23 26.78 -1.43
CA GLY A 90 10.26 26.88 -2.51
C GLY A 90 10.85 26.84 -3.92
N VAL A 91 12.18 26.80 -4.07
CA VAL A 91 12.84 26.74 -5.37
C VAL A 91 13.26 25.29 -5.64
N GLY A 92 12.46 24.62 -6.47
CA GLY A 92 12.56 23.18 -6.71
C GLY A 92 13.65 22.73 -7.69
N VAL A 93 13.66 21.44 -7.96
CA VAL A 93 14.50 20.76 -8.93
C VAL A 93 13.64 20.22 -10.07
N ARG A 94 14.08 20.41 -11.31
CA ARG A 94 13.50 19.77 -12.48
C ARG A 94 14.52 18.85 -13.14
N ASN A 95 14.12 17.60 -13.37
CA ASN A 95 14.88 16.65 -14.19
C ASN A 95 14.03 16.17 -15.37
N ALA A 96 14.39 16.60 -16.58
CA ALA A 96 13.85 16.10 -17.83
C ALA A 96 14.87 15.29 -18.64
N GLY A 97 16.13 15.22 -18.19
CA GLY A 97 17.23 14.48 -18.82
C GLY A 97 17.62 13.26 -18.01
N GLY A 98 18.92 13.13 -17.69
CA GLY A 98 19.46 12.04 -16.88
C GLY A 98 20.23 12.51 -15.65
N VAL A 99 19.95 11.96 -14.48
CA VAL A 99 20.80 12.06 -13.29
C VAL A 99 21.16 10.64 -12.87
N GLN A 100 22.40 10.21 -13.15
CA GLN A 100 22.79 8.81 -13.02
C GLN A 100 24.07 8.66 -12.19
N ALA A 101 23.93 8.00 -11.04
CA ALA A 101 25.04 7.66 -10.17
C ALA A 101 25.53 6.21 -10.39
N GLY A 102 26.81 5.97 -10.20
CA GLY A 102 27.42 4.65 -10.10
C GLY A 102 27.18 4.01 -8.73
N SER A 103 28.09 3.11 -8.34
CA SER A 103 27.98 2.35 -7.08
C SER A 103 28.15 3.20 -5.82
N GLY A 104 28.59 4.46 -5.94
CA GLY A 104 28.75 5.39 -4.82
C GLY A 104 27.43 6.03 -4.36
N GLY A 105 26.33 5.80 -5.08
CA GLY A 105 25.00 6.24 -4.69
C GLY A 105 24.60 7.64 -5.14
N LEU A 106 23.32 7.93 -4.99
CA LEU A 106 22.70 9.22 -5.31
C LEU A 106 22.00 9.77 -4.07
N THR A 107 22.29 11.02 -3.73
CA THR A 107 21.52 11.79 -2.74
C THR A 107 21.03 13.08 -3.40
N LEU A 108 19.73 13.36 -3.31
CA LEU A 108 19.12 14.60 -3.79
C LEU A 108 18.27 15.18 -2.67
N SER A 109 18.67 16.34 -2.15
CA SER A 109 17.89 17.12 -1.19
C SER A 109 17.40 18.41 -1.83
N SER A 110 16.11 18.71 -1.70
CA SER A 110 15.51 19.95 -2.20
C SER A 110 14.61 20.61 -1.16
N SER A 111 14.83 21.89 -0.90
CA SER A 111 13.93 22.75 -0.13
C SER A 111 12.70 23.22 -0.93
N GLY A 112 12.36 22.56 -2.03
CA GLY A 112 11.21 22.83 -2.88
C GLY A 112 10.63 21.55 -3.46
N ASP A 113 9.89 21.67 -4.56
CA ASP A 113 9.35 20.52 -5.29
C ASP A 113 10.44 19.83 -6.13
N LEU A 114 10.28 18.53 -6.36
CA LEU A 114 11.05 17.80 -7.36
C LEU A 114 10.11 17.35 -8.48
N ASN A 115 10.42 17.73 -9.72
CA ASN A 115 9.71 17.26 -10.90
C ASN A 115 10.64 16.39 -11.74
N ASN A 116 10.35 15.09 -11.83
CA ASN A 116 11.10 14.15 -12.65
C ASN A 116 10.24 13.65 -13.81
N THR A 117 10.57 14.11 -15.02
CA THR A 117 10.05 13.57 -16.30
C THR A 117 11.11 12.76 -17.04
N GLY A 118 12.37 12.83 -16.60
CA GLY A 118 13.50 12.10 -17.16
C GLY A 118 13.85 10.84 -16.36
N THR A 119 15.14 10.55 -16.26
CA THR A 119 15.68 9.40 -15.50
C THR A 119 16.50 9.89 -14.32
N ILE A 120 16.22 9.37 -13.13
CA ILE A 120 17.09 9.39 -11.96
C ILE A 120 17.50 7.94 -11.70
N ALA A 121 18.79 7.63 -11.73
CA ALA A 121 19.27 6.27 -11.57
C ALA A 121 20.48 6.18 -10.64
N SER A 122 20.64 5.05 -9.96
CA SER A 122 21.82 4.74 -9.13
C SER A 122 22.20 3.26 -9.24
N GLN A 123 23.48 2.97 -9.46
CA GLN A 123 24.00 1.58 -9.31
C GLN A 123 24.26 1.22 -7.84
N GLY A 124 24.14 2.18 -6.91
CA GLY A 124 24.07 1.96 -5.46
C GLY A 124 22.68 2.33 -4.94
N ASP A 125 22.63 2.95 -3.77
CA ASP A 125 21.38 3.47 -3.20
C ASP A 125 20.97 4.81 -3.85
N ALA A 126 19.68 5.13 -3.79
CA ALA A 126 19.15 6.44 -4.14
C ALA A 126 18.31 6.99 -2.99
N GLN A 127 18.69 8.16 -2.48
CA GLN A 127 17.96 8.90 -1.45
C GLN A 127 17.48 10.23 -2.01
N ILE A 128 16.19 10.50 -1.87
CA ILE A 128 15.54 11.75 -2.30
C ILE A 128 14.80 12.34 -1.10
N ASP A 129 15.17 13.55 -0.71
CA ASP A 129 14.52 14.30 0.37
C ASP A 129 13.99 15.62 -0.19
N THR A 130 12.70 15.89 -0.08
CA THR A 130 12.12 17.15 -0.57
C THR A 130 11.20 17.76 0.45
N THR A 131 11.33 19.06 0.75
CA THR A 131 10.34 19.73 1.61
C THR A 131 9.03 20.01 0.86
N GLY A 132 9.08 20.01 -0.47
CA GLY A 132 7.90 20.11 -1.33
C GLY A 132 7.34 18.75 -1.72
N ARG A 133 6.62 18.73 -2.84
CA ARG A 133 6.09 17.54 -3.47
C ARG A 133 7.12 16.91 -4.40
N PHE A 134 7.10 15.59 -4.51
CA PHE A 134 7.78 14.88 -5.59
C PHE A 134 6.77 14.45 -6.66
N ASP A 135 6.87 15.00 -7.86
CA ASP A 135 6.12 14.59 -9.04
C ASP A 135 7.01 13.74 -9.96
N ASN A 136 6.75 12.44 -10.04
CA ASN A 136 7.49 11.49 -10.86
C ASN A 136 6.60 10.97 -12.01
N SER A 137 6.90 11.42 -13.22
CA SER A 137 6.32 10.88 -14.47
C SER A 137 7.35 10.17 -15.35
N GLY A 138 8.63 10.26 -14.98
CA GLY A 138 9.74 9.53 -15.60
C GLY A 138 10.09 8.26 -14.83
N SER A 139 11.39 8.02 -14.67
CA SER A 139 11.93 6.85 -13.94
C SER A 139 12.82 7.28 -12.78
N LEU A 140 12.63 6.65 -11.63
CA LEU A 140 13.56 6.59 -10.51
C LEU A 140 13.95 5.12 -10.30
N ALA A 141 15.22 4.79 -10.45
CA ALA A 141 15.70 3.41 -10.29
C ALA A 141 16.98 3.31 -9.46
N ALA A 142 17.08 2.30 -8.60
CA ALA A 142 18.33 1.97 -7.91
C ALA A 142 18.61 0.46 -7.90
N ALA A 143 19.88 0.08 -8.10
CA ALA A 143 20.34 -1.29 -7.87
C ALA A 143 20.49 -1.62 -6.37
N GLY A 144 20.60 -0.61 -5.51
CA GLY A 144 20.44 -0.72 -4.07
C GLY A 144 19.03 -0.36 -3.61
N HIS A 145 18.95 0.28 -2.44
CA HIS A 145 17.71 0.76 -1.84
C HIS A 145 17.27 2.10 -2.45
N VAL A 146 15.95 2.32 -2.49
CA VAL A 146 15.37 3.63 -2.81
C VAL A 146 14.67 4.16 -1.56
N GLN A 147 15.07 5.35 -1.11
CA GLN A 147 14.39 6.08 -0.06
C GLN A 147 13.89 7.42 -0.61
N VAL A 148 12.61 7.72 -0.40
CA VAL A 148 11.98 8.97 -0.84
C VAL A 148 11.21 9.60 0.32
N ASN A 149 11.63 10.78 0.76
CA ASN A 149 11.00 11.51 1.86
C ASN A 149 10.48 12.89 1.40
N PRO A 150 9.39 12.97 0.60
CA PRO A 150 8.79 14.25 0.27
C PRO A 150 7.84 14.68 1.39
N THR A 151 7.98 15.89 1.93
CA THR A 151 7.11 16.36 3.02
C THR A 151 5.67 16.57 2.55
N ALA A 152 5.47 17.16 1.37
CA ALA A 152 4.14 17.55 0.88
C ALA A 152 3.39 16.46 0.09
N GLY A 153 4.04 15.32 -0.20
CA GLY A 153 3.45 14.20 -0.92
C GLY A 153 4.23 13.73 -2.15
N LEU A 154 3.79 12.61 -2.69
CA LEU A 154 4.32 11.97 -3.89
C LEU A 154 3.19 11.75 -4.89
N ASN A 155 3.38 12.22 -6.13
CA ASN A 155 2.60 11.78 -7.27
C ASN A 155 3.51 10.94 -8.18
N ASN A 156 3.18 9.66 -8.35
CA ASN A 156 3.89 8.76 -9.23
C ASN A 156 2.98 8.28 -10.36
N SER A 157 3.17 8.83 -11.55
CA SER A 157 2.59 8.34 -12.81
C SER A 157 3.61 7.61 -13.69
N GLY A 158 4.89 7.66 -13.30
CA GLY A 158 5.99 6.94 -13.95
C GLY A 158 6.38 5.66 -13.21
N GLN A 159 7.69 5.45 -13.05
CA GLN A 159 8.24 4.25 -12.41
C GLN A 159 9.16 4.63 -11.25
N ILE A 160 8.99 3.94 -10.12
CA ILE A 160 9.94 3.93 -9.00
C ILE A 160 10.33 2.47 -8.76
N GLN A 161 11.61 2.14 -8.93
CA GLN A 161 12.10 0.77 -8.85
C GLN A 161 13.34 0.67 -7.96
N SER A 162 13.33 -0.27 -7.03
CA SER A 162 14.48 -0.66 -6.23
C SER A 162 14.78 -2.14 -6.46
N SER A 163 16.03 -2.51 -6.70
CA SER A 163 16.43 -3.93 -6.63
C SER A 163 16.58 -4.39 -5.17
N GLY A 164 16.79 -3.45 -4.24
CA GLY A 164 16.68 -3.66 -2.81
C GLY A 164 15.28 -3.36 -2.28
N SER A 165 15.23 -2.59 -1.20
CA SER A 165 13.99 -2.14 -0.55
C SER A 165 13.60 -0.73 -1.01
N LEU A 166 12.29 -0.50 -1.14
CA LEU A 166 11.70 0.81 -1.39
C LEU A 166 11.08 1.35 -0.09
N SER A 167 11.43 2.57 0.31
CA SER A 167 10.80 3.29 1.41
C SER A 167 10.32 4.67 0.95
N VAL A 168 9.04 4.97 1.18
CA VAL A 168 8.47 6.31 0.95
C VAL A 168 7.84 6.82 2.24
N GLN A 169 8.27 7.97 2.73
CA GLN A 169 7.75 8.60 3.94
C GLN A 169 7.31 10.03 3.64
N THR A 170 6.03 10.34 3.87
CA THR A 170 5.48 11.68 3.67
C THR A 170 4.44 12.02 4.75
N SER A 171 4.30 13.31 5.05
CA SER A 171 3.15 13.81 5.83
C SER A 171 1.95 14.18 4.96
N GLY A 172 2.17 14.30 3.66
CA GLY A 172 1.13 14.46 2.64
C GLY A 172 0.62 13.12 2.11
N ASN A 173 0.16 13.13 0.85
CA ASN A 173 -0.45 11.96 0.22
C ASN A 173 0.54 11.24 -0.69
N ILE A 174 0.31 9.95 -0.90
CA ILE A 174 0.88 9.19 -2.03
C ILE A 174 -0.23 8.94 -3.03
N SER A 175 -0.04 9.37 -4.28
CA SER A 175 -0.88 9.02 -5.42
C SER A 175 -0.06 8.23 -6.42
N ASN A 176 -0.39 6.95 -6.60
CA ASN A 176 0.29 6.05 -7.53
C ASN A 176 -0.64 5.64 -8.66
N SER A 177 -0.41 6.15 -9.86
CA SER A 177 -1.01 5.68 -11.12
C SER A 177 -0.02 4.96 -12.04
N GLY A 178 1.26 4.98 -11.68
CA GLY A 178 2.33 4.24 -12.37
C GLY A 178 2.72 2.96 -11.64
N SER A 179 4.02 2.70 -11.52
CA SER A 179 4.57 1.54 -10.82
C SER A 179 5.52 1.92 -9.70
N MET A 180 5.36 1.27 -8.55
CA MET A 180 6.33 1.23 -7.46
C MET A 180 6.71 -0.23 -7.22
N SER A 181 8.00 -0.56 -7.33
CA SER A 181 8.47 -1.94 -7.18
C SER A 181 9.76 -2.03 -6.37
N ALA A 182 9.85 -3.05 -5.53
CA ALA A 182 11.05 -3.40 -4.79
C ALA A 182 11.38 -4.89 -4.97
N GLY A 183 12.66 -5.23 -5.15
CA GLY A 183 13.12 -6.61 -5.14
C GLY A 183 13.07 -7.27 -3.75
N GLN A 184 13.01 -6.45 -2.69
CA GLN A 184 12.85 -6.88 -1.30
C GLN A 184 11.58 -6.25 -0.71
N ASN A 185 11.72 -5.44 0.35
CA ASN A 185 10.58 -4.88 1.08
C ASN A 185 10.11 -3.54 0.49
N THR A 186 8.81 -3.30 0.55
CA THR A 186 8.21 -1.98 0.26
C THR A 186 7.57 -1.42 1.52
N ILE A 187 7.96 -0.21 1.92
CA ILE A 187 7.40 0.49 3.08
C ILE A 187 6.85 1.84 2.60
N LEU A 188 5.54 2.06 2.71
CA LEU A 188 4.91 3.34 2.40
C LEU A 188 4.25 3.92 3.64
N ASN A 189 4.56 5.17 3.97
CA ASN A 189 3.96 5.91 5.07
C ASN A 189 3.45 7.26 4.56
N ALA A 190 2.16 7.51 4.70
CA ALA A 190 1.54 8.75 4.24
C ALA A 190 0.31 9.13 5.08
N ARG A 191 -0.26 10.30 4.81
CA ARG A 191 -1.60 10.65 5.30
C ARG A 191 -2.66 9.81 4.61
N ASP A 192 -2.80 9.98 3.28
CA ASP A 192 -3.63 9.12 2.45
C ASP A 192 -2.77 8.44 1.38
N ILE A 193 -3.15 7.22 0.98
CA ILE A 193 -2.51 6.45 -0.09
C ILE A 193 -3.58 6.06 -1.10
N GLY A 194 -3.49 6.61 -2.30
CA GLY A 194 -4.30 6.21 -3.45
C GLY A 194 -3.46 5.41 -4.45
N ASN A 195 -3.91 4.22 -4.82
CA ASN A 195 -3.27 3.37 -5.81
C ASN A 195 -4.25 2.98 -6.92
N THR A 196 -4.05 3.53 -8.11
CA THR A 196 -4.71 3.11 -9.36
C THR A 196 -3.75 2.32 -10.27
N GLY A 197 -2.45 2.34 -9.95
CA GLY A 197 -1.40 1.61 -10.66
C GLY A 197 -0.97 0.33 -9.93
N GLN A 198 0.34 0.08 -9.90
CA GLN A 198 0.91 -1.12 -9.27
C GLN A 198 1.86 -0.75 -8.13
N ILE A 199 1.73 -1.45 -7.00
CA ILE A 199 2.71 -1.51 -5.92
C ILE A 199 3.11 -2.96 -5.72
N SER A 200 4.41 -3.26 -5.74
CA SER A 200 4.93 -4.63 -5.61
C SER A 200 6.15 -4.70 -4.70
N ALA A 201 6.23 -5.77 -3.91
CA ALA A 201 7.38 -6.11 -3.08
C ALA A 201 7.79 -7.57 -3.35
N GLY A 202 9.08 -7.80 -3.61
CA GLY A 202 9.66 -9.13 -3.75
C GLY A 202 9.79 -9.90 -2.43
N ALA A 203 9.53 -9.25 -1.30
CA ALA A 203 9.39 -9.85 0.02
C ALA A 203 8.13 -9.31 0.72
N ASP A 204 8.28 -8.51 1.78
CA ASP A 204 7.14 -7.97 2.54
C ASP A 204 6.75 -6.56 2.08
N ALA A 205 5.45 -6.24 2.12
CA ALA A 205 4.96 -4.89 1.95
C ALA A 205 4.29 -4.39 3.24
N GLN A 206 4.66 -3.21 3.69
CA GLN A 206 4.02 -2.50 4.79
C GLN A 206 3.51 -1.14 4.31
N ILE A 207 2.19 -0.98 4.28
CA ILE A 207 1.51 0.21 3.76
C ILE A 207 0.74 0.85 4.91
N ASN A 208 1.19 2.01 5.37
CA ASN A 208 0.61 2.73 6.49
C ASN A 208 0.06 4.08 6.01
N ALA A 209 -1.26 4.25 6.09
CA ALA A 209 -1.95 5.52 5.89
C ALA A 209 -2.50 5.99 7.24
N SER A 210 -2.26 7.23 7.67
CA SER A 210 -2.93 7.74 8.87
C SER A 210 -4.42 8.06 8.64
N GLY A 211 -4.81 8.20 7.37
CA GLY A 211 -6.15 8.44 6.86
C GLY A 211 -6.60 7.27 6.00
N GLN A 212 -6.88 7.52 4.71
CA GLN A 212 -7.45 6.49 3.83
C GLN A 212 -6.41 5.75 2.99
N LEU A 213 -6.64 4.45 2.80
CA LEU A 213 -5.98 3.63 1.78
C LEU A 213 -7.03 3.23 0.74
N ASP A 214 -6.94 3.83 -0.46
CA ASP A 214 -7.82 3.54 -1.59
C ASP A 214 -7.04 2.78 -2.66
N ASN A 215 -7.33 1.49 -2.82
CA ASN A 215 -6.73 0.65 -3.85
C ASN A 215 -7.76 0.30 -4.93
N SER A 216 -7.57 0.84 -6.13
CA SER A 216 -8.28 0.45 -7.35
C SER A 216 -7.35 -0.17 -8.42
N GLY A 217 -6.05 -0.20 -8.15
CA GLY A 217 -5.04 -0.90 -8.94
C GLY A 217 -4.65 -2.24 -8.30
N ALA A 218 -3.36 -2.55 -8.23
CA ALA A 218 -2.84 -3.76 -7.59
C ALA A 218 -1.78 -3.46 -6.53
N ILE A 219 -1.90 -4.09 -5.37
CA ILE A 219 -0.86 -4.14 -4.33
C ILE A 219 -0.50 -5.59 -4.11
N SER A 220 0.80 -5.91 -4.18
CA SER A 220 1.30 -7.28 -4.09
C SER A 220 2.54 -7.39 -3.23
N ALA A 221 2.61 -8.45 -2.42
CA ALA A 221 3.80 -8.85 -1.68
C ALA A 221 4.06 -10.34 -1.89
N ALA A 222 5.31 -10.73 -2.17
CA ALA A 222 5.66 -12.13 -2.32
C ALA A 222 5.52 -12.92 -1.00
N ASN A 223 5.66 -12.25 0.15
CA ASN A 223 5.46 -12.82 1.47
C ASN A 223 4.24 -12.17 2.14
N ASN A 224 4.46 -11.25 3.09
CA ASN A 224 3.39 -10.66 3.88
C ASN A 224 3.00 -9.27 3.35
N LEU A 225 1.70 -9.03 3.26
CA LEU A 225 1.11 -7.73 2.98
C LEU A 225 0.46 -7.20 4.26
N ASN A 226 1.04 -6.15 4.84
CA ASN A 226 0.53 -5.48 6.03
C ASN A 226 -0.05 -4.12 5.64
N LEU A 227 -1.35 -3.93 5.87
CA LEU A 227 -2.06 -2.69 5.59
C LEU A 227 -2.57 -2.09 6.91
N ASN A 228 -2.17 -0.86 7.20
CA ASN A 228 -2.69 -0.11 8.35
C ASN A 228 -3.28 1.21 7.84
N ALA A 229 -4.56 1.45 8.07
CA ALA A 229 -5.21 2.69 7.70
C ALA A 229 -6.31 3.10 8.68
N ALA A 230 -6.77 4.35 8.62
CA ALA A 230 -8.02 4.72 9.29
C ALA A 230 -9.23 4.08 8.58
N GLN A 231 -9.20 4.02 7.26
CA GLN A 231 -10.17 3.29 6.44
C GLN A 231 -9.45 2.66 5.24
N VAL A 232 -9.83 1.43 4.89
CA VAL A 232 -9.31 0.74 3.71
C VAL A 232 -10.45 0.46 2.75
N ASN A 233 -10.32 0.93 1.50
CA ASN A 233 -11.23 0.62 0.41
C ASN A 233 -10.44 -0.11 -0.68
N ASN A 234 -10.82 -1.35 -0.98
CA ASN A 234 -10.25 -2.13 -2.07
C ASN A 234 -11.29 -2.37 -3.17
N SER A 235 -11.11 -1.74 -4.32
CA SER A 235 -11.84 -2.04 -5.56
C SER A 235 -10.95 -2.67 -6.63
N GLY A 236 -9.65 -2.83 -6.34
CA GLY A 236 -8.66 -3.47 -7.20
C GLY A 236 -8.23 -4.85 -6.68
N GLN A 237 -6.93 -5.11 -6.64
CA GLN A 237 -6.33 -6.37 -6.19
C GLN A 237 -5.41 -6.17 -4.99
N LEU A 238 -5.55 -7.01 -3.97
CA LEU A 238 -4.56 -7.21 -2.91
C LEU A 238 -4.09 -8.66 -2.95
N ASN A 239 -2.78 -8.85 -3.17
CA ASN A 239 -2.18 -10.18 -3.29
C ASN A 239 -1.06 -10.36 -2.25
N ALA A 240 -1.05 -11.51 -1.56
CA ALA A 240 0.02 -11.87 -0.64
C ALA A 240 0.38 -13.35 -0.77
N GLY A 241 1.67 -13.68 -0.78
CA GLY A 241 2.11 -15.07 -0.87
C GLY A 241 2.02 -15.84 0.45
N ASN A 242 1.90 -15.14 1.60
CA ASN A 242 1.78 -15.78 2.91
C ASN A 242 0.66 -15.19 3.77
N LEU A 243 0.75 -13.93 4.21
CA LEU A 243 -0.25 -13.33 5.09
C LEU A 243 -0.69 -11.99 4.54
N LEU A 244 -2.01 -11.78 4.43
CA LEU A 244 -2.58 -10.44 4.43
C LEU A 244 -3.02 -10.11 5.86
N GLN A 245 -2.37 -9.13 6.48
CA GLN A 245 -2.84 -8.51 7.71
C GLN A 245 -3.37 -7.12 7.38
N LEU A 246 -4.66 -6.88 7.63
CA LEU A 246 -5.31 -5.59 7.39
C LEU A 246 -5.88 -5.07 8.70
N ASN A 247 -5.35 -3.95 9.18
CA ASN A 247 -5.85 -3.26 10.35
C ASN A 247 -6.43 -1.90 9.91
N SER A 248 -7.75 -1.82 9.87
CA SER A 248 -8.46 -0.56 9.69
C SER A 248 -8.90 -0.04 11.06
N ALA A 249 -8.59 1.22 11.38
CA ALA A 249 -9.07 1.83 12.63
C ALA A 249 -10.59 2.11 12.61
N SER A 250 -11.20 2.09 11.44
CA SER A 250 -12.64 2.28 11.23
C SER A 250 -13.21 1.10 10.44
N ARG A 251 -13.58 1.32 9.17
CA ARG A 251 -14.25 0.36 8.30
C ARG A 251 -13.30 -0.21 7.24
N PHE A 252 -13.58 -1.43 6.80
CA PHE A 252 -12.95 -2.03 5.62
C PHE A 252 -14.02 -2.40 4.60
N ASP A 253 -13.85 -1.97 3.35
CA ASP A 253 -14.73 -2.32 2.23
C ASP A 253 -13.94 -2.98 1.09
N ASN A 254 -14.33 -4.18 0.72
CA ASN A 254 -13.79 -4.93 -0.42
C ASN A 254 -14.84 -5.08 -1.52
N ALA A 255 -14.64 -4.34 -2.61
CA ALA A 255 -15.36 -4.49 -3.88
C ALA A 255 -14.50 -5.18 -4.96
N GLY A 256 -13.21 -5.37 -4.71
CA GLY A 256 -12.25 -5.99 -5.61
C GLY A 256 -11.93 -7.44 -5.24
N ALA A 257 -10.71 -7.87 -5.53
CA ALA A 257 -10.22 -9.21 -5.19
C ALA A 257 -9.11 -9.14 -4.14
N ILE A 258 -9.20 -10.02 -3.16
CA ILE A 258 -8.14 -10.38 -2.22
C ILE A 258 -7.77 -11.82 -2.51
N VAL A 259 -6.51 -12.08 -2.86
CA VAL A 259 -6.02 -13.42 -3.18
C VAL A 259 -4.74 -13.69 -2.40
N VAL A 260 -4.80 -14.67 -1.50
CA VAL A 260 -3.69 -14.95 -0.58
C VAL A 260 -3.37 -16.44 -0.54
N SER A 261 -2.12 -16.82 -0.80
CA SER A 261 -1.69 -18.23 -0.74
C SER A 261 -1.49 -18.76 0.68
N GLY A 262 -1.43 -17.88 1.68
CA GLY A 262 -1.65 -18.27 3.07
C GLY A 262 -2.94 -17.65 3.60
N SER A 263 -2.90 -17.06 4.80
CA SER A 263 -4.10 -16.60 5.51
C SER A 263 -4.44 -15.13 5.27
N VAL A 264 -5.73 -14.82 5.40
CA VAL A 264 -6.25 -13.45 5.49
C VAL A 264 -6.66 -13.17 6.94
N GLN A 265 -6.19 -12.05 7.49
CA GLN A 265 -6.58 -11.53 8.79
C GLN A 265 -6.98 -10.06 8.66
N VAL A 266 -8.23 -9.75 9.00
CA VAL A 266 -8.79 -8.40 8.91
C VAL A 266 -9.33 -7.99 10.27
N GLN A 267 -8.91 -6.82 10.75
CA GLN A 267 -9.51 -6.15 11.90
C GLN A 267 -10.03 -4.77 11.47
N ALA A 268 -11.33 -4.54 11.64
CA ALA A 268 -11.99 -3.29 11.27
C ALA A 268 -13.18 -3.01 12.22
N PRO A 269 -12.98 -2.28 13.33
CA PRO A 269 -13.97 -2.16 14.40
C PRO A 269 -15.32 -1.55 13.99
N GLN A 270 -15.37 -0.74 12.93
CA GLN A 270 -16.58 -0.06 12.45
C GLN A 270 -17.24 -0.78 11.26
N GLY A 271 -16.86 -2.05 11.02
CA GLY A 271 -17.56 -2.93 10.10
C GLY A 271 -16.70 -3.38 8.93
N ILE A 272 -17.15 -4.48 8.34
CA ILE A 272 -16.52 -5.12 7.19
C ILE A 272 -17.57 -5.31 6.11
N GLY A 273 -17.34 -4.76 4.92
CA GLY A 273 -18.14 -4.98 3.72
C GLY A 273 -17.36 -5.78 2.68
N ASN A 274 -17.99 -6.82 2.12
CA ASN A 274 -17.45 -7.57 1.00
C ASN A 274 -18.50 -7.75 -0.10
N THR A 275 -18.35 -7.00 -1.18
CA THR A 275 -19.10 -7.18 -2.44
C THR A 275 -18.24 -7.83 -3.52
N GLY A 276 -16.92 -7.91 -3.30
CA GLY A 276 -15.95 -8.56 -4.18
C GLY A 276 -15.65 -10.00 -3.77
N ALA A 277 -14.38 -10.39 -3.86
CA ALA A 277 -13.90 -11.72 -3.48
C ALA A 277 -12.77 -11.66 -2.45
N ILE A 278 -12.84 -12.52 -1.44
CA ILE A 278 -11.76 -12.82 -0.51
C ILE A 278 -11.45 -14.30 -0.67
N MET A 279 -10.25 -14.62 -1.13
CA MET A 279 -9.80 -15.99 -1.41
C MET A 279 -8.48 -16.27 -0.70
N SER A 280 -8.45 -17.35 0.06
CA SER A 280 -7.30 -17.81 0.82
C SER A 280 -7.08 -19.31 0.61
N GLU A 281 -5.84 -19.73 0.34
CA GLU A 281 -5.47 -21.16 0.35
C GLU A 281 -5.32 -21.71 1.78
N HIS A 282 -5.53 -20.87 2.81
CA HIS A 282 -5.57 -21.26 4.22
C HIS A 282 -6.80 -20.61 4.88
N SER A 283 -6.64 -19.89 5.98
CA SER A 283 -7.77 -19.36 6.75
C SER A 283 -8.14 -17.92 6.38
N VAL A 284 -9.43 -17.59 6.46
CA VAL A 284 -9.92 -16.21 6.48
C VAL A 284 -10.44 -15.90 7.89
N VAL A 285 -9.92 -14.84 8.51
CA VAL A 285 -10.40 -14.32 9.79
C VAL A 285 -10.83 -12.87 9.62
N LEU A 286 -12.10 -12.58 9.91
CA LEU A 286 -12.68 -11.24 9.89
C LEU A 286 -13.14 -10.86 11.30
N ASP A 287 -12.56 -9.80 11.87
CA ASP A 287 -12.83 -9.33 13.23
C ASP A 287 -13.33 -7.87 13.22
N THR A 288 -14.52 -7.65 13.77
CA THR A 288 -15.15 -6.35 13.91
C THR A 288 -16.01 -6.27 15.16
N SER A 289 -16.09 -5.09 15.79
CA SER A 289 -17.07 -4.82 16.85
C SER A 289 -18.45 -4.37 16.31
N ALA A 290 -18.58 -4.24 14.99
CA ALA A 290 -19.79 -3.83 14.31
C ALA A 290 -20.25 -4.94 13.34
N ASP A 291 -20.80 -4.56 12.19
CA ASP A 291 -21.43 -5.49 11.26
C ASP A 291 -20.45 -6.09 10.25
N ILE A 292 -20.73 -7.32 9.80
CA ILE A 292 -20.13 -7.94 8.61
C ILE A 292 -21.22 -8.09 7.55
N GLN A 293 -21.02 -7.49 6.38
CA GLN A 293 -21.90 -7.63 5.23
C GLN A 293 -21.16 -8.35 4.10
N ASN A 294 -21.61 -9.54 3.76
CA ASN A 294 -21.07 -10.32 2.64
C ASN A 294 -22.12 -10.47 1.53
N GLU A 295 -21.93 -9.71 0.46
CA GLU A 295 -22.69 -9.85 -0.80
C GLU A 295 -21.88 -10.57 -1.88
N GLY A 296 -20.57 -10.73 -1.66
CA GLY A 296 -19.61 -11.35 -2.57
C GLY A 296 -19.20 -12.77 -2.18
N LEU A 297 -17.96 -13.12 -2.47
CA LEU A 297 -17.36 -14.41 -2.14
C LEU A 297 -16.37 -14.29 -0.98
N ILE A 298 -16.49 -15.17 0.00
CA ILE A 298 -15.45 -15.48 0.97
C ILE A 298 -15.13 -16.97 0.82
N LEU A 299 -13.92 -17.30 0.39
CA LEU A 299 -13.46 -18.66 0.15
C LEU A 299 -12.14 -18.91 0.87
N ALA A 300 -12.09 -20.00 1.63
CA ALA A 300 -10.92 -20.48 2.33
C ALA A 300 -10.75 -21.99 2.08
N ASP A 301 -9.58 -22.42 1.63
CA ASP A 301 -9.20 -23.85 1.66
C ASP A 301 -8.88 -24.31 3.10
N GLY A 302 -8.88 -23.38 4.05
CA GLY A 302 -8.91 -23.63 5.49
C GLY A 302 -10.24 -23.20 6.10
N ALA A 303 -10.19 -22.67 7.33
CA ALA A 303 -11.37 -22.21 8.05
C ALA A 303 -11.74 -20.77 7.68
N VAL A 304 -13.04 -20.48 7.63
CA VAL A 304 -13.57 -19.11 7.69
C VAL A 304 -14.04 -18.84 9.11
N GLN A 305 -13.47 -17.83 9.75
CA GLN A 305 -13.83 -17.39 11.10
C GLN A 305 -14.31 -15.95 11.06
N LEU A 306 -15.53 -15.72 11.48
CA LEU A 306 -16.16 -14.41 11.58
C LEU A 306 -16.36 -14.07 13.05
N GLN A 307 -15.79 -12.96 13.49
CA GLN A 307 -16.02 -12.39 14.81
C GLN A 307 -16.68 -11.02 14.60
N ALA A 308 -17.94 -10.90 15.00
CA ALA A 308 -18.69 -9.66 14.88
C ALA A 308 -19.24 -9.24 16.24
N GLY A 309 -19.34 -7.93 16.50
CA GLY A 309 -20.08 -7.38 17.65
C GLY A 309 -21.49 -6.90 17.29
N GLY A 310 -21.77 -6.77 16.00
CA GLY A 310 -23.08 -6.42 15.44
C GLY A 310 -23.67 -7.55 14.60
N ALA A 311 -24.38 -7.18 13.53
CA ALA A 311 -25.03 -8.12 12.62
C ALA A 311 -24.05 -8.77 11.65
N VAL A 312 -24.31 -10.02 11.28
CA VAL A 312 -23.65 -10.67 10.15
C VAL A 312 -24.69 -11.03 9.11
N ASP A 313 -24.63 -10.35 7.97
CA ASP A 313 -25.55 -10.52 6.86
C ASP A 313 -24.82 -11.13 5.67
N ASN A 314 -25.17 -12.38 5.33
CA ASN A 314 -24.66 -13.09 4.17
C ASN A 314 -25.75 -13.18 3.10
N SER A 315 -25.58 -12.43 2.01
CA SER A 315 -26.36 -12.59 0.77
C SER A 315 -25.53 -13.18 -0.38
N GLY A 316 -24.20 -13.28 -0.19
CA GLY A 316 -23.26 -13.91 -1.11
C GLY A 316 -22.94 -15.37 -0.77
N SER A 317 -21.68 -15.76 -0.91
CA SER A 317 -21.18 -17.11 -0.63
C SER A 317 -20.05 -17.07 0.40
N ILE A 318 -20.13 -17.95 1.40
CA ILE A 318 -19.07 -18.22 2.37
C ILE A 318 -18.72 -19.70 2.28
N SER A 319 -17.45 -20.03 2.05
CA SER A 319 -16.99 -21.42 1.94
C SER A 319 -15.68 -21.61 2.68
N GLY A 320 -15.64 -22.54 3.63
CA GLY A 320 -14.44 -22.96 4.34
C GLY A 320 -14.28 -24.47 4.32
N ASP A 321 -13.19 -24.99 3.78
CA ASP A 321 -12.95 -26.44 3.66
C ASP A 321 -12.80 -27.10 5.04
N THR A 322 -12.14 -26.41 5.99
CA THR A 322 -11.90 -26.97 7.33
C THR A 322 -12.82 -26.40 8.41
N GLY A 323 -13.88 -25.70 8.02
CA GLY A 323 -14.86 -25.16 8.97
C GLY A 323 -15.34 -23.76 8.64
N VAL A 324 -16.56 -23.46 9.09
CA VAL A 324 -17.09 -22.09 9.15
C VAL A 324 -17.56 -21.82 10.57
N SER A 325 -17.03 -20.77 11.20
CA SER A 325 -17.48 -20.31 12.51
C SER A 325 -17.88 -18.84 12.50
N LEU A 326 -18.97 -18.52 13.19
CA LEU A 326 -19.37 -17.18 13.54
C LEU A 326 -19.55 -17.07 15.05
N ASP A 327 -18.85 -16.12 15.65
CA ASP A 327 -18.93 -15.82 17.07
C ASP A 327 -19.22 -14.34 17.35
N GLY A 328 -19.91 -14.08 18.46
CA GLY A 328 -20.17 -12.73 19.01
C GLY A 328 -21.26 -11.90 18.35
N ALA A 329 -21.80 -12.31 17.20
CA ALA A 329 -22.79 -11.53 16.48
C ALA A 329 -24.06 -11.28 17.31
N THR A 330 -24.72 -10.13 17.09
CA THR A 330 -26.06 -9.88 17.63
C THR A 330 -27.10 -10.70 16.87
N THR A 331 -27.09 -10.54 15.55
CA THR A 331 -27.95 -11.27 14.63
C THR A 331 -27.14 -11.87 13.51
N PHE A 332 -27.54 -13.03 13.04
CA PHE A 332 -27.00 -13.64 11.82
C PHE A 332 -28.12 -13.85 10.82
N THR A 333 -27.97 -13.33 9.61
CA THR A 333 -28.88 -13.57 8.49
C THR A 333 -28.15 -14.21 7.32
N ASN A 334 -28.71 -15.29 6.79
CA ASN A 334 -28.22 -15.95 5.58
C ASN A 334 -29.34 -15.98 4.53
N SER A 335 -29.17 -15.22 3.46
CA SER A 335 -29.98 -15.30 2.24
C SER A 335 -29.19 -15.87 1.05
N GLY A 336 -27.88 -16.02 1.20
CA GLY A 336 -26.99 -16.62 0.22
C GLY A 336 -26.64 -18.08 0.54
N GLN A 337 -25.36 -18.42 0.46
CA GLN A 337 -24.86 -19.78 0.66
C GLN A 337 -23.74 -19.81 1.70
N ILE A 338 -23.75 -20.83 2.53
CA ILE A 338 -22.64 -21.20 3.40
C ILE A 338 -22.33 -22.68 3.20
N PHE A 339 -21.08 -22.98 2.87
CA PHE A 339 -20.56 -24.33 2.77
C PHE A 339 -19.39 -24.52 3.73
N SER A 340 -19.45 -25.57 4.55
CA SER A 340 -18.35 -26.00 5.39
C SER A 340 -17.97 -27.43 5.03
N GLY A 341 -16.71 -27.68 4.66
CA GLY A 341 -16.18 -29.03 4.46
C GLY A 341 -15.92 -29.79 5.78
N ALA A 342 -16.13 -29.13 6.92
CA ALA A 342 -16.08 -29.71 8.24
C ALA A 342 -17.24 -29.17 9.09
N ASP A 343 -16.98 -28.78 10.35
CA ASP A 343 -18.01 -28.27 11.25
C ASP A 343 -18.45 -26.85 10.86
N HIS A 344 -19.73 -26.56 11.08
CA HIS A 344 -20.34 -25.25 10.90
C HIS A 344 -20.92 -24.80 12.24
N THR A 345 -20.38 -23.75 12.84
CA THR A 345 -20.89 -23.20 14.10
C THR A 345 -21.32 -21.74 13.95
N ILE A 346 -22.56 -21.43 14.30
CA ILE A 346 -23.08 -20.05 14.35
C ILE A 346 -23.55 -19.76 15.76
N ASN A 347 -22.94 -18.77 16.39
CA ASN A 347 -23.35 -18.25 17.68
C ASN A 347 -23.81 -16.79 17.53
N ALA A 348 -25.10 -16.55 17.71
CA ALA A 348 -25.69 -15.22 17.73
C ALA A 348 -26.32 -14.95 19.10
N SER A 349 -26.19 -13.73 19.60
CA SER A 349 -26.74 -13.38 20.92
C SER A 349 -28.24 -13.13 20.88
N GLU A 350 -28.85 -12.83 19.73
CA GLU A 350 -30.29 -12.59 19.63
C GLU A 350 -30.99 -13.50 18.63
N TYR A 351 -30.56 -13.49 17.36
CA TYR A 351 -31.37 -14.07 16.30
C TYR A 351 -30.52 -14.72 15.20
N ILE A 352 -30.97 -15.88 14.73
CA ILE A 352 -30.46 -16.53 13.51
C ILE A 352 -31.62 -16.63 12.53
N ALA A 353 -31.45 -16.09 11.32
CA ALA A 353 -32.37 -16.30 10.21
C ALA A 353 -31.65 -16.91 9.00
N ASN A 354 -32.21 -17.99 8.48
CA ASN A 354 -31.78 -18.59 7.24
C ASN A 354 -32.93 -18.63 6.23
N SER A 355 -32.73 -17.99 5.10
CA SER A 355 -33.58 -18.10 3.90
C SER A 355 -32.81 -18.65 2.69
N GLY A 356 -31.50 -18.81 2.82
CA GLY A 356 -30.61 -19.40 1.83
C GLY A 356 -30.24 -20.85 2.14
N LEU A 357 -28.98 -21.20 1.85
CA LEU A 357 -28.42 -22.53 2.07
C LEU A 357 -27.33 -22.50 3.13
N GLY A 358 -27.42 -23.39 4.12
CA GLY A 358 -26.34 -23.70 5.06
C GLY A 358 -26.00 -25.19 5.01
N VAL A 359 -24.76 -25.52 4.68
CA VAL A 359 -24.26 -26.90 4.57
C VAL A 359 -23.03 -27.06 5.44
N ALA A 360 -22.95 -28.19 6.13
CA ALA A 360 -21.76 -28.70 6.76
C ALA A 360 -21.58 -30.17 6.34
N ASP A 361 -20.38 -30.56 5.91
CA ASP A 361 -20.03 -31.96 5.75
C ASP A 361 -19.80 -32.64 7.12
N GLY A 362 -19.47 -31.86 8.15
CA GLY A 362 -19.38 -32.27 9.56
C GLY A 362 -20.63 -31.93 10.37
N ASP A 363 -20.43 -31.58 11.64
CA ASP A 363 -21.52 -31.19 12.54
C ASP A 363 -21.96 -29.74 12.26
N LEU A 364 -23.26 -29.48 12.38
CA LEU A 364 -23.83 -28.14 12.27
C LEU A 364 -24.46 -27.72 13.59
N ARG A 365 -23.97 -26.62 14.16
CA ARG A 365 -24.42 -26.10 15.46
C ARG A 365 -24.84 -24.64 15.36
N TRP A 366 -26.11 -24.37 15.57
CA TRP A 366 -26.66 -23.01 15.61
C TRP A 366 -27.17 -22.69 17.02
N HIS A 367 -26.62 -21.65 17.62
CA HIS A 367 -26.97 -21.19 18.96
C HIS A 367 -27.45 -19.75 18.92
N SER A 368 -28.63 -19.50 19.48
CA SER A 368 -29.23 -18.18 19.60
C SER A 368 -29.85 -18.00 20.97
N THR A 369 -29.67 -16.89 21.68
CA THR A 369 -30.35 -16.76 22.98
C THR A 369 -31.86 -16.50 22.86
N GLN A 370 -32.35 -16.05 21.70
CA GLN A 370 -33.78 -15.75 21.53
C GLN A 370 -34.45 -16.66 20.51
N ARG A 371 -34.11 -16.56 19.22
CA ARG A 371 -34.87 -17.25 18.17
C ARG A 371 -34.00 -17.72 17.00
N ILE A 372 -34.40 -18.83 16.40
CA ILE A 372 -33.82 -19.39 15.16
C ILE A 372 -34.95 -19.57 14.16
N ASP A 373 -34.85 -18.91 13.00
CA ASP A 373 -35.81 -19.04 11.90
C ASP A 373 -35.13 -19.67 10.69
N ASN A 374 -35.65 -20.81 10.25
CA ASN A 374 -35.23 -21.46 9.02
C ASN A 374 -36.37 -21.50 8.01
N ASN A 375 -36.27 -20.65 7.01
CA ASN A 375 -37.10 -20.63 5.81
C ASN A 375 -36.34 -21.17 4.57
N GLY A 376 -35.06 -21.49 4.73
CA GLY A 376 -34.17 -21.99 3.68
C GLY A 376 -33.86 -23.48 3.81
N GLN A 377 -32.63 -23.85 3.50
CA GLN A 377 -32.13 -25.22 3.59
C GLN A 377 -30.95 -25.29 4.55
N VAL A 378 -30.99 -26.25 5.48
CA VAL A 378 -29.90 -26.58 6.39
C VAL A 378 -29.59 -28.07 6.29
N TYR A 379 -28.33 -28.39 6.05
CA TYR A 379 -27.85 -29.76 5.94
C TYR A 379 -26.60 -29.99 6.79
N ALA A 380 -26.59 -31.08 7.55
CA ALA A 380 -25.42 -31.56 8.26
C ALA A 380 -25.05 -32.99 7.81
N GLY A 381 -23.80 -33.20 7.42
CA GLY A 381 -23.24 -34.52 7.21
C GLY A 381 -22.99 -35.29 8.52
N GLY A 382 -22.91 -34.58 9.64
CA GLY A 382 -22.84 -35.10 11.01
C GLY A 382 -24.12 -34.86 11.81
N GLN A 383 -23.95 -34.50 13.09
CA GLN A 383 -25.03 -34.08 13.98
C GLN A 383 -25.49 -32.65 13.63
N LEU A 384 -26.78 -32.40 13.84
CA LEU A 384 -27.35 -31.07 13.74
C LEU A 384 -27.92 -30.67 15.10
N GLN A 385 -27.48 -29.53 15.60
CA GLN A 385 -27.95 -28.96 16.86
C GLN A 385 -28.45 -27.54 16.65
N MET A 386 -29.69 -27.28 17.06
CA MET A 386 -30.26 -25.93 17.10
C MET A 386 -30.71 -25.61 18.52
N LEU A 387 -29.95 -24.78 19.23
CA LEU A 387 -30.29 -24.40 20.60
C LEU A 387 -30.76 -22.96 20.64
N THR A 388 -31.90 -22.76 21.31
CA THR A 388 -32.42 -21.42 21.54
C THR A 388 -33.07 -21.23 22.90
N GLY A 389 -33.04 -20.00 23.40
CA GLY A 389 -33.70 -19.64 24.67
C GLY A 389 -35.21 -19.40 24.53
N GLN A 390 -35.75 -19.23 23.32
CA GLN A 390 -37.19 -19.06 23.12
C GLN A 390 -37.76 -20.03 22.07
N ALA A 391 -37.60 -19.75 20.78
CA ALA A 391 -38.35 -20.46 19.73
C ALA A 391 -37.52 -20.79 18.49
N ILE A 392 -37.81 -21.95 17.91
CA ILE A 392 -37.34 -22.34 16.57
C ILE A 392 -38.55 -22.36 15.65
N ASP A 393 -38.53 -21.57 14.58
CA ASP A 393 -39.53 -21.59 13.52
C ASP A 393 -38.90 -22.15 12.25
N ASN A 394 -39.33 -23.35 11.85
CA ASN A 394 -38.84 -23.98 10.64
C ASN A 394 -39.97 -24.11 9.62
N GLN A 395 -39.87 -23.33 8.55
CA GLN A 395 -40.72 -23.44 7.36
C GLN A 395 -39.93 -23.97 6.14
N GLY A 396 -38.61 -24.15 6.31
CA GLY A 396 -37.70 -24.71 5.33
C GLY A 396 -37.36 -26.19 5.56
N LEU A 397 -36.24 -26.61 4.96
CA LEU A 397 -35.69 -27.95 5.10
C LEU A 397 -34.58 -27.97 6.16
N ILE A 398 -34.66 -28.94 7.06
CA ILE A 398 -33.57 -29.34 7.96
C ILE A 398 -33.33 -30.82 7.71
N ALA A 399 -32.08 -31.18 7.40
CA ALA A 399 -31.67 -32.56 7.22
C ALA A 399 -30.30 -32.81 7.88
N ALA A 400 -30.14 -33.98 8.47
CA ALA A 400 -28.87 -34.45 9.01
C ALA A 400 -28.70 -35.94 8.71
N HIS A 401 -27.46 -36.38 8.50
CA HIS A 401 -27.15 -37.81 8.54
C HIS A 401 -27.07 -38.35 9.98
N GLY A 402 -26.68 -37.49 10.93
CA GLY A 402 -26.63 -37.80 12.36
C GLY A 402 -27.91 -37.47 13.13
N GLN A 403 -27.78 -37.31 14.44
CA GLN A 403 -28.89 -36.88 15.30
C GLN A 403 -29.25 -35.42 15.04
N VAL A 404 -30.53 -35.10 15.22
CA VAL A 404 -31.08 -33.74 15.18
C VAL A 404 -31.59 -33.43 16.58
N ASP A 405 -30.91 -32.50 17.27
CA ASP A 405 -31.17 -32.11 18.67
C ASP A 405 -31.64 -30.65 18.81
#